data_AF-E7RUY7-F1
#
_entry.id   AF-E7RUY7-F1
#
_cell.length_a   1.000
_cell.length_b   1.000
_cell.length_c   1.000
_cell.angle_alpha   90.00
_cell.angle_beta   90.00
_cell.angle_gamma   90.00
#
_symmetry.space_group_name_H-M   'P 1'
#
loop_
_entity.id
_entity.type
_entity.pdbx_description
1 polymer ?
#
loop_
_entity_poly.entity_id
_entity_poly.type
_entity_poly.pdbx_seq_one_letter_code
_entity_poly.pdbx_strand_id
1 'polypeptide(L)' 'MTAHHHSAIVTARHAARMRAGRVESRPEDYADIAVTEQAKRLREARRAIEERNMLRELGLS' A
#
# COMPACT_ATOMS: atom_id res chain seq x y z
N MET A 1 12.85 30.58 5.41
CA MET A 1 12.84 29.30 4.66
C MET A 1 12.57 28.18 5.64
N THR A 2 11.34 27.68 5.72
CA THR A 2 10.99 26.53 6.55
C THR A 2 11.27 25.26 5.75
N ALA A 3 12.34 24.54 6.11
CA ALA A 3 12.63 23.24 5.52
C ALA A 3 11.53 22.26 5.97
N HIS A 4 10.61 21.95 5.07
CA HIS A 4 9.71 20.82 5.25
C HIS A 4 10.58 19.56 5.23
N HIS A 5 10.88 19.01 6.41
CA HIS A 5 11.44 17.67 6.53
C HIS A 5 10.41 16.68 5.99
N HIS A 6 10.42 16.47 4.67
CA HIS A 6 9.88 15.27 4.06
C HIS A 6 10.70 14.10 4.61
N SER A 7 10.31 13.59 5.78
CA SER A 7 10.62 12.22 6.15
C SER A 7 9.98 11.39 5.04
N ALA A 8 10.75 11.06 4.01
CA ALA A 8 10.34 10.09 3.04
C ALA A 8 9.88 8.89 3.87
N ILE A 9 8.59 8.54 3.79
CA ILE A 9 8.06 7.38 4.50
C ILE A 9 8.80 6.20 3.90
N VAL A 10 9.91 5.84 4.54
CA VAL A 10 10.72 4.68 4.21
C VAL A 10 9.77 3.52 4.44
N THR A 11 9.32 2.89 3.36
CA THR A 11 8.46 1.71 3.44
C THR A 11 9.14 0.71 4.38
N ALA A 12 8.37 -0.07 5.15
CA ALA A 12 8.95 -1.05 6.07
C ALA A 12 9.99 -1.97 5.38
N ARG A 13 9.78 -2.23 4.08
CA ARG A 13 10.72 -2.93 3.19
C ARG A 13 12.02 -2.15 2.97
N HIS A 14 11.96 -0.87 2.62
CA HIS A 14 13.16 -0.03 2.48
C HIS A 14 13.92 0.11 3.81
N ALA A 15 13.21 0.21 4.94
CA ALA A 15 13.83 0.23 6.27
C ALA A 15 14.56 -1.07 6.60
N ALA A 16 13.96 -2.22 6.24
CA ALA A 16 14.59 -3.52 6.43
C ALA A 16 15.87 -3.68 5.60
N ARG A 17 15.89 -3.17 4.36
CA ARG A 17 17.10 -3.19 3.51
C ARG A 17 18.22 -2.32 4.07
N MET A 18 17.89 -1.10 4.50
CA MET A 18 18.84 -0.21 5.16
C MET A 18 19.43 -0.84 6.42
N ARG A 19 18.61 -1.48 7.27
CA ARG A 19 19.09 -2.24 8.44
C ARG A 19 20.00 -3.42 8.08
N ALA A 20 19.79 -4.03 6.92
CA ALA A 20 20.63 -5.11 6.41
C ALA A 20 21.90 -4.61 5.67
N GLY A 21 22.19 -3.30 5.71
CA GLY A 21 23.36 -2.71 5.05
C GLY A 21 23.24 -2.61 3.52
N ARG A 22 22.04 -2.73 2.96
CA ARG A 22 21.79 -2.62 1.51
C ARG A 22 21.07 -1.31 1.20
N VAL A 23 21.79 -0.39 0.57
CA VAL A 23 21.29 0.94 0.18
C VAL A 23 20.52 0.89 -1.14
N GLU A 24 20.99 0.07 -2.09
CA GLU A 24 20.38 -0.07 -3.42
C GLU A 24 19.28 -1.13 -3.46
N SER A 25 18.28 -0.89 -4.31
CA SER A 25 17.20 -1.85 -4.58
C SER A 25 17.63 -2.85 -5.64
N ARG A 26 17.40 -4.14 -5.39
CA ARG A 26 17.58 -5.20 -6.37
C ARG A 26 16.23 -5.60 -6.98
N PRO A 27 16.22 -6.24 -8.16
CA PRO A 27 14.98 -6.70 -8.79
C PRO A 27 14.10 -7.55 -7.85
N GLU A 28 14.71 -8.36 -6.99
CA GLU A 28 13.98 -9.23 -6.06
C GLU A 28 13.19 -8.44 -5.00
N ASP A 29 13.63 -7.22 -4.66
CA ASP A 29 12.93 -6.36 -3.69
C ASP A 29 11.57 -5.85 -4.22
N TYR A 30 11.34 -5.98 -5.53
CA TYR A 30 10.10 -5.62 -6.21
C TYR A 30 9.15 -6.80 -6.44
N ALA A 31 9.59 -8.04 -6.21
CA ALA A 31 8.80 -9.26 -6.50
C ALA A 31 7.45 -9.27 -5.76
N ASP A 32 7.45 -8.80 -4.51
CA ASP A 32 6.26 -8.73 -3.67
C ASP A 32 5.30 -7.59 -4.04
N ILE A 33 5.72 -6.63 -4.87
CA ILE A 33 4.90 -5.45 -5.20
C ILE A 33 3.70 -5.87 -6.05
N ALA A 34 3.93 -6.72 -7.06
CA ALA A 34 2.86 -7.23 -7.92
C ALA A 34 1.78 -7.97 -7.12
N VAL A 35 2.19 -8.79 -6.14
CA VAL A 35 1.29 -9.51 -5.24
C VAL A 35 0.53 -8.52 -4.34
N THR A 36 1.21 -7.50 -3.80
CA THR A 36 0.56 -6.51 -2.92
C THR A 36 -0.44 -5.61 -3.65
N GLU A 37 -0.17 -5.22 -4.89
CA GLU A 37 -1.09 -4.38 -5.67
C GLU A 37 -2.33 -5.17 -6.11
N GLN A 38 -2.16 -6.42 -6.51
CA GLN A 38 -3.30 -7.29 -6.83
C GLN A 38 -4.18 -7.55 -5.59
N ALA A 39 -3.55 -7.84 -4.44
CA ALA A 39 -4.28 -8.01 -3.17
C ALA A 39 -5.01 -6.73 -2.73
N LYS A 40 -4.37 -5.56 -2.93
CA LYS A 40 -4.98 -4.25 -2.66
C LYS A 40 -6.21 -4.03 -3.54
N ARG A 41 -6.11 -4.24 -4.85
CA ARG A 41 -7.25 -4.12 -5.78
C ARG A 41 -8.40 -5.05 -5.40
N LEU A 42 -8.10 -6.30 -5.01
CA LEU A 42 -9.12 -7.24 -4.57
C LEU A 42 -9.82 -6.77 -3.30
N ARG A 43 -9.07 -6.20 -2.34
CA ARG A 43 -9.63 -5.65 -1.10
C ARG A 43 -10.52 -4.43 -1.37
N GLU A 44 -10.08 -3.54 -2.26
CA GLU A 44 -10.86 -2.38 -2.69
C GLU A 44 -12.16 -2.80 -3.38
N ALA A 45 -12.09 -3.79 -4.28
CA ALA A 45 -13.27 -4.34 -4.95
C ALA A 45 -14.27 -4.96 -3.97
N ARG A 46 -13.79 -5.72 -2.97
CA ARG A 46 -14.65 -6.27 -1.91
C ARG A 46 -15.33 -5.16 -1.10
N ARG A 47 -14.56 -4.15 -0.69
CA ARG A 47 -15.09 -3.00 0.06
C ARG A 47 -16.17 -2.27 -0.72
N ALA A 48 -15.98 -2.05 -2.03
CA ALA A 48 -16.99 -1.40 -2.87
C ALA A 48 -18.29 -2.21 -2.97
N ILE A 49 -18.19 -3.54 -3.03
CA ILE A 49 -19.38 -4.42 -3.02
C ILE A 49 -20.09 -4.37 -1.67
N GLU A 50 -19.35 -4.45 -0.57
CA GLU A 50 -19.90 -4.35 0.79
C GLU A 50 -20.60 -3.01 1.01
N GLU A 51 -19.98 -1.90 0.58
CA GLU A 51 -20.55 -0.56 0.65
C GLU A 51 -21.84 -0.45 -0.17
N ARG A 52 -21.85 -0.98 -1.41
CA ARG A 52 -23.05 -1.01 -2.25
C ARG A 52 -24.18 -1.80 -1.59
N ASN A 53 -23.86 -2.95 -0.99
CA ASN A 53 -24.86 -3.77 -0.30
C ASN A 53 -25.40 -3.05 0.95
N MET A 54 -24.53 -2.40 1.73
CA MET A 54 -24.93 -1.59 2.89
C MET A 54 -25.87 -0.45 2.48
N LEU A 55 -25.55 0.29 1.42
CA LEU A 55 -26.41 1.35 0.92
C LEU A 55 -27.78 0.83 0.47
N ARG A 56 -27.82 -0.35 -0.15
CA ARG A 56 -29.07 -1.01 -0.53
C ARG A 56 -29.90 -1.44 0.68
N GLU A 57 -29.27 -1.99 1.71
CA GLU A 57 -29.93 -2.37 2.97
C GLU A 57 -30.51 -1.16 3.70
N LEU A 58 -29.84 -0.01 3.62
CA LEU A 58 -30.31 1.25 4.18
C LEU A 58 -31.36 1.96 3.29
N GLY A 59 -31.66 1.44 2.11
CA GLY A 59 -32.58 2.06 1.15
C GLY A 59 -32.07 3.37 0.54
N LEU A 60 -30.75 3.55 0.52
CA LEU A 60 -30.06 4.78 0.06
C LEU A 60 -29.50 4.65 -1.37
N SER A 61 -29.76 3.53 -2.06
CA SER A 61 -29.31 3.25 -3.43
C SER A 61 -30.46 3.18 -4.42
#